data_AF-A0A5Q0L4P4-F1
#
_entry.id   AF-A0A5Q0L4P4-F1
#
_cell.length_a   1.000
_cell.length_b   1.000
_cell.length_c   1.000
_cell.angle_alpha   90.00
_cell.angle_beta   90.00
_cell.angle_gamma   90.00
#
_symmetry.space_group_name_H-M   'P 1'
#
loop_
_entity.id
_entity.type
_entity.pdbx_description
1 polymer ?
#
loop_
_entity_poly.entity_id
_entity_poly.type
_entity_poly.pdbx_seq_one_letter_code
_entity_poly.pdbx_strand_id
1 'polypeptide(L)'
;MSTLGVALILATACTGGGRPSMAGERSPTVTARTASPQSTTALQESVIERARSTLLAAMSTKDLPGPAGTATAGVGPGSALFVWATADGRFCSGSGASNGGSATSSCTASPGDTAFSPDPKIVPLVTMVAIGTSQNLVIGADRETVQAVTCNGTPLAFRRLAAVLDGRRALYAFDLPGRTGGSVTVTVSRAHTTATEHVDLLWDRHRSSPSCR
;
A
#
# COMPACT_ATOMS: atom_id res chain seq x y z
N MET A 1 -15.85 -46.17 17.53
CA MET A 1 -14.48 -46.67 17.28
C MET A 1 -13.54 -45.62 17.84
N SER A 2 -13.15 -45.78 19.11
CA SER A 2 -11.79 -46.20 19.52
C SER A 2 -10.90 -44.96 19.73
N THR A 3 -10.65 -44.51 20.97
CA THR A 3 -9.46 -44.81 21.82
C THR A 3 -8.12 -44.47 21.13
N LEU A 4 -7.07 -43.86 21.72
CA LEU A 4 -6.65 -43.54 23.08
C LEU A 4 -5.32 -42.72 23.00
N GLY A 5 -4.91 -42.08 24.10
CA GLY A 5 -3.50 -41.73 24.43
C GLY A 5 -3.25 -40.25 24.72
N VAL A 6 -3.23 -39.71 25.97
CA VAL A 6 -2.38 -39.98 27.17
C VAL A 6 -0.90 -39.69 26.85
N ALA A 7 -0.10 -38.89 27.57
CA ALA A 7 -0.05 -38.46 28.98
C ALA A 7 0.78 -37.17 29.10
N LEU A 8 0.72 -36.46 30.24
CA LEU A 8 1.91 -36.18 31.05
C LEU A 8 1.50 -35.54 32.39
N ILE A 9 1.57 -36.29 33.49
CA ILE A 9 1.81 -35.72 34.83
C ILE A 9 2.66 -36.72 35.61
N LEU A 10 3.80 -36.24 36.11
CA LEU A 10 4.44 -36.48 37.41
C LEU A 10 5.47 -35.34 37.50
N ALA A 11 5.61 -34.59 38.60
CA ALA A 11 5.97 -35.13 39.89
C ALA A 11 5.66 -34.17 41.07
N THR A 12 5.35 -34.83 42.19
CA THR A 12 5.76 -34.58 43.58
C THR A 12 5.38 -33.29 44.30
N ALA A 13 4.54 -33.51 45.32
CA ALA A 13 4.30 -32.67 46.48
C ALA A 13 5.58 -32.42 47.30
N CYS A 14 5.69 -31.22 47.87
CA CYS A 14 6.32 -31.00 49.16
C CYS A 14 5.29 -30.31 50.05
N THR A 15 4.87 -31.03 51.09
CA THR A 15 4.10 -30.54 52.23
C THR A 15 4.96 -29.56 53.03
N GLY A 16 4.45 -28.35 53.24
CA GLY A 16 5.02 -27.36 54.15
C GLY A 16 3.89 -26.53 54.75
N GLY A 17 3.44 -26.92 55.94
CA GLY A 17 2.51 -26.12 56.74
C GLY A 17 3.20 -24.89 57.34
N GLY A 18 2.47 -23.78 57.44
CA GLY A 18 2.94 -22.56 58.11
C GLY A 18 2.09 -21.35 57.76
N ARG A 19 1.12 -21.03 58.63
CA ARG A 19 0.24 -19.85 58.58
C ARG A 19 0.98 -18.61 59.15
N PRO A 20 0.44 -17.38 59.08
CA PRO A 20 0.84 -16.34 58.14
C PRO A 20 1.56 -15.14 58.81
N SER A 21 2.34 -14.37 58.05
CA SER A 21 2.55 -12.95 58.35
C SER A 21 2.94 -12.14 57.12
N MET A 22 2.53 -10.88 57.19
CA MET A 22 2.39 -9.88 56.14
C MET A 22 3.65 -9.55 55.32
N ALA A 23 3.36 -8.92 54.17
CA ALA A 23 4.20 -8.04 53.35
C ALA A 23 4.84 -8.66 52.11
N GLY A 24 4.48 -8.11 50.95
CA GLY A 24 5.26 -8.26 49.71
C GLY A 24 4.46 -8.71 48.49
N GLU A 25 3.32 -8.10 48.19
CA GLU A 25 2.67 -8.29 46.90
C GLU A 25 3.48 -7.56 45.81
N ARG A 26 4.31 -8.31 45.08
CA ARG A 26 4.83 -7.88 43.78
C ARG A 26 4.53 -8.98 42.76
N SER A 27 3.31 -8.95 42.26
CA SER A 27 3.00 -9.50 40.94
C SER A 27 3.89 -8.80 39.91
N PRO A 28 4.61 -9.53 39.03
CA PRO A 28 5.26 -8.90 37.89
C PRO A 28 4.15 -8.41 36.95
N THR A 29 3.87 -7.10 36.98
CA THR A 29 3.12 -6.43 35.93
C THR A 29 3.89 -6.61 34.63
N VAL A 30 3.45 -7.54 33.79
CA VAL A 30 3.86 -7.59 32.39
C VAL A 30 3.32 -6.31 31.76
N THR A 31 4.16 -5.29 31.68
CA THR A 31 3.87 -4.07 30.93
C THR A 31 3.82 -4.47 29.47
N ALA A 32 2.62 -4.74 28.96
CA ALA A 32 2.37 -4.82 27.54
C ALA A 32 2.78 -3.47 26.95
N ARG A 33 3.97 -3.43 26.35
CA ARG A 33 4.53 -2.23 25.72
C ARG A 33 3.70 -1.99 24.46
N THR A 34 2.63 -1.22 24.61
CA THR A 34 1.87 -0.69 23.47
C THR A 34 2.89 0.07 22.61
N ALA A 35 3.19 -0.45 21.42
CA ALA A 35 4.05 0.25 20.48
C ALA A 35 3.39 1.61 20.22
N SER A 36 4.08 2.70 20.58
CA SER A 36 3.53 4.04 20.44
C SER A 36 3.30 4.31 18.94
N PRO A 37 2.15 4.85 18.52
CA PRO A 37 1.85 5.12 17.10
C PRO A 37 2.96 5.92 16.38
N GLN A 38 3.64 6.80 17.13
CA GLN A 38 4.76 7.60 16.66
C GLN A 38 5.95 6.76 16.16
N SER A 39 6.23 5.61 16.80
CA SER A 39 7.34 4.73 16.41
C SER A 39 7.09 4.04 15.08
N THR A 40 5.83 3.69 14.79
CA THR A 40 5.45 3.07 13.52
C THR A 40 5.50 4.07 12.37
N THR A 41 5.02 5.30 12.59
CA THR A 41 5.09 6.37 11.58
C THR A 41 6.55 6.75 11.26
N ALA A 42 7.39 6.92 12.28
CA ALA A 42 8.80 7.23 12.07
C ALA A 42 9.55 6.11 11.32
N LEU A 43 9.21 4.84 11.60
CA LEU A 43 9.77 3.71 10.87
C LEU A 43 9.32 3.71 9.39
N GLN A 44 8.05 3.98 9.11
CA GLN A 44 7.53 4.08 7.74
C GLN A 44 8.21 5.22 6.98
N GLU A 45 8.36 6.39 7.58
CA GLU A 45 9.03 7.54 6.98
C GLU A 45 10.50 7.21 6.66
N SER A 46 11.21 6.53 7.57
CA SER A 46 12.57 6.04 7.32
C SER A 46 12.63 5.05 6.14
N VAL A 47 11.65 4.16 6.00
CA VAL A 47 11.55 3.23 4.87
C VAL A 47 11.33 4.00 3.57
N ILE A 48 10.40 4.96 3.56
CA ILE A 48 10.08 5.79 2.40
C ILE A 48 11.32 6.54 1.94
N GLU A 49 12.02 7.24 2.83
CA GLU A 49 13.15 8.07 2.44
C GLU A 49 14.34 7.24 1.94
N ARG A 50 14.65 6.11 2.59
CA ARG A 50 15.69 5.21 2.09
C ARG A 50 15.31 4.60 0.73
N ALA A 51 14.07 4.14 0.58
CA ALA A 51 13.57 3.63 -0.69
C ALA A 51 13.61 4.68 -1.81
N ARG A 52 13.25 5.93 -1.50
CA ARG A 52 13.31 7.06 -2.43
C ARG A 52 14.75 7.29 -2.88
N SER A 53 15.70 7.32 -1.94
CA SER A 53 17.12 7.46 -2.27
C SER A 53 17.62 6.32 -3.18
N THR A 54 17.28 5.07 -2.87
CA THR A 54 17.64 3.92 -3.72
C THR A 54 17.07 4.04 -5.13
N LEU A 55 15.80 4.45 -5.25
CA LEU A 55 15.15 4.66 -6.54
C LEU A 55 15.83 5.79 -7.34
N LEU A 56 16.03 6.95 -6.73
CA LEU A 56 16.66 8.11 -7.39
C LEU A 56 18.08 7.80 -7.90
N ALA A 57 18.86 7.04 -7.13
CA ALA A 57 20.23 6.66 -7.52
C ALA A 57 20.30 5.69 -8.72
N ALA A 58 19.23 4.92 -8.96
CA ALA A 58 19.18 3.93 -10.03
C ALA A 58 18.60 4.48 -11.36
N MET A 59 18.03 5.68 -11.36
CA MET A 59 17.36 6.25 -12.53
C MET A 59 18.30 6.95 -13.50
N SER A 60 17.93 6.91 -14.79
CA SER A 60 18.57 7.75 -15.79
C SER A 60 18.16 9.22 -15.62
N THR A 61 19.03 10.17 -15.99
CA THR A 61 18.76 11.61 -15.84
C THR A 61 17.46 12.05 -16.51
N LYS A 62 17.10 11.46 -17.66
CA LYS A 62 15.86 11.80 -18.38
C LYS A 62 14.59 11.35 -17.65
N ASP A 63 14.69 10.38 -16.75
CA ASP A 63 13.55 9.81 -16.03
C ASP A 63 13.45 10.34 -14.59
N LEU A 64 14.32 11.27 -14.20
CA LEU A 64 14.27 11.91 -12.89
C LEU A 64 12.96 12.71 -12.70
N PRO A 65 12.48 12.84 -11.44
CA PRO A 65 11.31 13.63 -11.13
C PRO A 65 11.47 15.10 -11.54
N GLY A 66 10.39 15.68 -12.05
CA GLY A 66 10.30 17.12 -12.26
C GLY A 66 10.20 17.90 -10.94
N PRO A 67 9.91 19.21 -10.99
CA PRO A 67 9.90 20.09 -9.82
C PRO A 67 8.96 19.66 -8.68
N ALA A 68 7.89 18.90 -9.00
CA ALA A 68 6.95 18.38 -8.00
C ALA A 68 7.50 17.20 -7.19
N GLY A 69 8.65 16.62 -7.57
CA GLY A 69 9.24 15.46 -6.91
C GLY A 69 8.44 14.17 -7.12
N THR A 70 8.60 13.22 -6.19
CA THR A 70 7.87 11.94 -6.20
C THR A 70 6.81 11.88 -5.11
N ALA A 71 5.68 11.25 -5.41
CA ALA A 71 4.63 10.94 -4.45
C ALA A 71 4.62 9.46 -4.08
N THR A 72 4.41 9.15 -2.79
CA THR A 72 4.42 7.78 -2.27
C THR A 72 3.10 7.05 -2.57
N ALA A 73 3.14 6.18 -3.58
CA ALA A 73 2.04 5.35 -4.06
C ALA A 73 1.88 4.01 -3.33
N GLY A 74 2.81 3.62 -2.46
CA GLY A 74 2.65 2.47 -1.55
C GLY A 74 3.82 2.31 -0.60
N VAL A 75 3.63 1.66 0.55
CA VAL A 75 4.72 1.31 1.48
C VAL A 75 4.57 -0.14 1.91
N GLY A 76 5.56 -0.97 1.57
CA GLY A 76 5.64 -2.36 1.99
C GLY A 76 6.68 -2.58 3.09
N PRO A 77 6.85 -3.83 3.56
CA PRO A 77 7.90 -4.20 4.49
C PRO A 77 9.30 -3.95 3.89
N GLY A 78 9.88 -2.78 4.17
CA GLY A 78 11.21 -2.41 3.72
C GLY A 78 11.30 -1.92 2.27
N SER A 79 10.19 -1.58 1.61
CA SER A 79 10.19 -0.96 0.28
C SER A 79 9.08 0.10 0.17
N ALA A 80 9.19 0.98 -0.82
CA ALA A 80 8.14 1.94 -1.14
C ALA A 80 7.97 2.07 -2.66
N LEU A 81 6.73 2.37 -3.05
CA LEU A 81 6.31 2.65 -4.42
C LEU A 81 6.10 4.15 -4.59
N PHE A 82 6.52 4.65 -5.74
CA PHE A 82 6.49 6.06 -6.08
C PHE A 82 5.89 6.28 -7.45
N VAL A 83 5.24 7.43 -7.62
CA VAL A 83 4.80 7.97 -8.91
C VAL A 83 5.27 9.41 -9.05
N TRP A 84 5.55 9.82 -10.28
CA TRP A 84 5.97 11.19 -10.58
C TRP A 84 5.70 11.55 -12.04
N ALA A 85 5.77 12.85 -12.31
CA ALA A 85 5.96 13.36 -13.67
C ALA A 85 7.44 13.76 -13.83
N THR A 86 8.03 13.43 -14.97
CA THR A 86 9.36 13.92 -15.36
C THR A 86 9.28 15.38 -15.81
N ALA A 87 10.44 16.02 -15.98
CA ALA A 87 10.51 17.42 -16.45
C ALA A 87 9.90 17.61 -17.86
N ASP A 88 9.92 16.58 -18.72
CA ASP A 88 9.31 16.58 -20.05
C ASP A 88 7.82 16.16 -20.04
N GLY A 89 7.24 15.90 -18.86
CA GLY A 89 5.81 15.62 -18.68
C GLY A 89 5.40 14.17 -18.90
N ARG A 90 6.34 13.24 -19.02
CA ARG A 90 6.03 11.79 -19.02
C ARG A 90 5.61 11.34 -17.63
N PHE A 91 4.69 10.40 -17.57
CA PHE A 91 4.28 9.79 -16.30
C PHE A 91 5.19 8.60 -16.01
N CYS A 92 5.67 8.51 -14.78
CA CYS A 92 6.54 7.44 -14.35
C CYS A 92 6.09 6.86 -13.01
N SER A 93 6.48 5.60 -12.80
CA SER A 93 6.31 4.89 -11.55
C SER A 93 7.52 4.01 -11.26
N GLY A 94 7.72 3.67 -10.00
CA GLY A 94 8.87 2.89 -9.60
C GLY A 94 8.82 2.44 -8.15
N SER A 95 9.76 1.58 -7.81
CA SER A 95 9.94 1.03 -6.47
C SER A 95 11.41 1.11 -6.06
N GLY A 96 11.65 1.30 -4.77
CA GLY A 96 12.98 1.21 -4.18
C GLY A 96 12.96 0.38 -2.90
N ALA A 97 14.00 -0.45 -2.71
CA ALA A 97 14.23 -1.13 -1.45
C ALA A 97 14.93 -0.18 -0.45
N SER A 98 14.47 -0.18 0.80
CA SER A 98 15.00 0.68 1.88
C SER A 98 16.35 0.22 2.44
N ASN A 99 16.84 -0.94 2.01
CA ASN A 99 18.13 -1.49 2.39
C ASN A 99 19.23 -1.23 1.33
N GLY A 100 18.96 -0.37 0.35
CA GLY A 100 19.89 -0.09 -0.75
C GLY A 100 20.01 -1.22 -1.78
N GLY A 101 19.10 -2.19 -1.76
CA GLY A 101 19.03 -3.27 -2.74
C GLY A 101 18.41 -2.83 -4.06
N SER A 102 17.43 -3.59 -4.55
CA SER A 102 16.84 -3.35 -5.87
C SER A 102 16.00 -2.07 -5.97
N ALA A 103 16.06 -1.44 -7.14
CA ALA A 103 15.11 -0.43 -7.58
C ALA A 103 14.61 -0.76 -8.99
N THR A 104 13.38 -0.37 -9.29
CA THR A 104 12.78 -0.50 -10.62
C THR A 104 12.02 0.77 -10.94
N SER A 105 12.07 1.20 -12.19
CA SER A 105 11.30 2.34 -12.68
C SER A 105 10.81 2.07 -14.10
N SER A 106 9.63 2.58 -14.42
CA SER A 106 9.08 2.60 -15.76
C SER A 106 8.40 3.93 -16.02
N CYS A 107 8.50 4.40 -17.26
CA CYS A 107 7.91 5.65 -17.71
C CYS A 107 7.12 5.41 -18.98
N THR A 108 6.11 6.24 -19.21
CA THR A 108 5.49 6.33 -20.54
C THR A 108 6.53 6.71 -21.58
N ALA A 109 6.31 6.32 -22.84
CA ALA A 109 7.20 6.64 -23.94
C ALA A 109 7.12 8.13 -24.29
N SER A 110 5.92 8.69 -24.21
CA SER A 110 5.64 10.10 -24.46
C SER A 110 4.70 10.71 -23.40
N PRO A 111 4.65 12.05 -23.27
CA PRO A 111 3.63 12.72 -22.45
C PRO A 111 2.21 12.47 -22.95
N GLY A 112 2.05 12.20 -24.27
CA GLY A 112 0.77 11.93 -24.90
C GLY A 112 0.11 10.64 -24.43
N ASP A 113 0.90 9.65 -24.02
CA ASP A 113 0.41 8.32 -23.60
C ASP A 113 -0.50 8.39 -22.36
N THR A 114 -0.35 9.45 -21.57
CA THR A 114 -1.19 9.74 -20.40
C THR A 114 -1.81 11.13 -20.49
N ALA A 115 -2.07 11.62 -21.70
CA ALA A 115 -2.67 12.94 -21.90
C ALA A 115 -3.98 13.12 -21.10
N PHE A 116 -4.21 14.35 -20.65
CA PHE A 116 -5.42 14.73 -19.94
C PHE A 116 -6.64 14.65 -20.87
N SER A 117 -7.69 13.98 -20.41
CA SER A 117 -8.94 13.85 -21.16
C SER A 117 -9.78 15.13 -21.06
N PRO A 118 -10.32 15.64 -22.18
CA PRO A 118 -11.31 16.72 -22.12
C PRO A 118 -12.63 16.26 -21.50
N ASP A 119 -12.94 14.97 -21.61
CA ASP A 119 -14.11 14.34 -21.02
C ASP A 119 -13.77 13.71 -19.66
N PRO A 120 -14.72 13.64 -18.72
CA PRO A 120 -14.43 13.11 -17.40
C PRO A 120 -14.17 11.59 -17.49
N LYS A 121 -13.08 11.14 -16.87
CA LYS A 121 -12.52 9.79 -17.08
C LYS A 121 -11.64 9.32 -15.91
N ILE A 122 -11.76 8.04 -15.57
CA ILE A 122 -10.77 7.33 -14.75
C ILE A 122 -9.76 6.60 -15.63
N VAL A 123 -8.47 6.75 -15.31
CA VAL A 123 -7.36 6.18 -16.06
C VAL A 123 -6.53 5.27 -15.15
N PRO A 124 -6.42 3.96 -15.43
CA PRO A 124 -5.47 3.11 -14.73
C PRO A 124 -4.05 3.49 -15.16
N LEU A 125 -3.20 3.85 -14.20
CA LEU A 125 -1.84 4.33 -14.49
C LEU A 125 -0.77 3.34 -14.05
N VAL A 126 -0.96 2.71 -12.89
CA VAL A 126 0.03 1.80 -12.31
C VAL A 126 -0.68 0.62 -11.68
N THR A 127 -0.15 -0.57 -11.96
CA THR A 127 -0.37 -1.74 -11.13
C THR A 127 0.99 -2.31 -10.78
N MET A 128 1.35 -2.26 -9.50
CA MET A 128 2.65 -2.75 -9.01
C MET A 128 2.45 -3.56 -7.74
N VAL A 129 3.28 -4.59 -7.58
CA VAL A 129 3.38 -5.30 -6.30
C VAL A 129 4.57 -4.71 -5.58
N ALA A 130 4.34 -4.01 -4.47
CA ALA A 130 5.44 -3.64 -3.58
C ALA A 130 6.11 -4.93 -3.10
N ILE A 131 7.44 -4.95 -3.00
CA ILE A 131 8.17 -6.14 -2.55
C ILE A 131 7.63 -6.52 -1.16
N GLY A 132 6.89 -7.63 -1.08
CA GLY A 132 6.43 -8.18 0.18
C GLY A 132 5.00 -8.72 0.22
N THR A 133 3.95 -7.95 -0.09
CA THR A 133 2.59 -8.38 0.33
C THR A 133 1.38 -7.85 -0.44
N SER A 134 1.32 -6.58 -0.84
CA SER A 134 0.12 -5.99 -1.47
C SER A 134 0.34 -5.53 -2.91
N GLN A 135 -0.70 -5.71 -3.73
CA GLN A 135 -0.79 -5.07 -5.05
C GLN A 135 -1.30 -3.65 -4.84
N ASN A 136 -0.50 -2.68 -5.25
CA ASN A 136 -0.84 -1.27 -5.24
C ASN A 136 -1.32 -0.86 -6.62
N LEU A 137 -2.44 -0.15 -6.66
CA LEU A 137 -2.93 0.50 -7.86
C LEU A 137 -2.88 2.01 -7.72
N VAL A 138 -2.56 2.66 -8.83
CA VAL A 138 -2.70 4.11 -8.98
C VAL A 138 -3.62 4.37 -10.15
N ILE A 139 -4.68 5.14 -9.88
CA ILE A 139 -5.60 5.66 -10.89
C ILE A 139 -5.47 7.17 -10.97
N GLY A 140 -5.63 7.70 -12.18
CA GLY A 140 -5.86 9.11 -12.45
C GLY A 140 -7.34 9.39 -12.61
N ALA A 141 -7.78 10.55 -12.15
CA ALA A 141 -9.12 11.06 -12.42
C ALA A 141 -9.03 12.41 -13.14
N ASP A 142 -9.63 12.48 -14.33
CA ASP A 142 -9.76 13.69 -15.12
C ASP A 142 -11.15 14.26 -14.92
N ARG A 143 -11.23 15.53 -14.47
CA ARG A 143 -12.49 16.25 -14.22
C ARG A 143 -13.48 15.54 -13.29
N GLU A 144 -12.97 14.59 -12.50
CA GLU A 144 -13.72 13.77 -11.55
C GLU A 144 -12.94 13.68 -10.25
N THR A 145 -13.65 13.45 -9.15
CA THR A 145 -13.04 13.19 -7.85
C THR A 145 -13.51 11.83 -7.35
N VAL A 146 -12.57 10.97 -6.98
CA VAL A 146 -12.88 9.64 -6.44
C VAL A 146 -13.44 9.82 -5.03
N GLN A 147 -14.60 9.21 -4.80
CA GLN A 147 -15.32 9.23 -3.52
C GLN A 147 -15.23 7.89 -2.80
N ALA A 148 -15.29 6.79 -3.56
CA ALA A 148 -15.15 5.44 -3.01
C ALA A 148 -14.51 4.51 -4.03
N VAL A 149 -13.82 3.49 -3.52
CA VAL A 149 -13.33 2.36 -4.30
C VAL A 149 -13.78 1.09 -3.60
N THR A 150 -14.32 0.14 -4.35
CA THR A 150 -14.76 -1.14 -3.81
C THR A 150 -14.27 -2.32 -4.66
N CYS A 151 -14.06 -3.45 -4.00
CA CYS A 151 -13.82 -4.75 -4.62
C CYS A 151 -14.94 -5.70 -4.17
N ASN A 152 -15.78 -6.18 -5.10
CA ASN A 152 -16.96 -7.00 -4.78
C ASN A 152 -17.85 -6.35 -3.69
N GLY A 153 -18.05 -5.03 -3.74
CA GLY A 153 -18.80 -4.28 -2.73
C GLY A 153 -18.09 -4.05 -1.40
N THR A 154 -16.90 -4.64 -1.18
CA THR A 154 -16.09 -4.36 0.01
C THR A 154 -15.32 -3.05 -0.19
N PRO A 155 -15.46 -2.05 0.71
CA PRO A 155 -14.72 -0.81 0.62
C PRO A 155 -13.21 -1.02 0.69
N LEU A 156 -12.48 -0.35 -0.19
CA LEU A 156 -11.02 -0.27 -0.16
C LEU A 156 -10.62 1.11 0.35
N ALA A 157 -9.69 1.14 1.30
CA ALA A 157 -9.05 2.40 1.69
C ALA A 157 -8.23 2.92 0.51
N PHE A 158 -8.46 4.17 0.15
CA PHE A 158 -7.67 4.87 -0.85
C PHE A 158 -7.16 6.19 -0.29
N ARG A 159 -6.14 6.72 -0.92
CA ARG A 159 -5.59 8.03 -0.59
C ARG A 159 -5.36 8.85 -1.84
N ARG A 160 -5.52 10.16 -1.70
CA ARG A 160 -5.21 11.12 -2.74
C ARG A 160 -3.71 11.40 -2.74
N LEU A 161 -3.08 11.37 -3.91
CA LEU A 161 -1.68 11.72 -4.10
C LEU A 161 -1.56 13.13 -4.69
N ALA A 162 -0.32 13.61 -4.82
CA ALA A 162 -0.03 14.81 -5.59
C ALA A 162 -0.55 14.65 -7.03
N ALA A 163 -1.20 15.70 -7.53
CA ALA A 163 -1.73 15.70 -8.88
C ALA A 163 -0.59 15.79 -9.92
N VAL A 164 -0.84 15.27 -11.12
CA VAL A 164 0.07 15.34 -12.27
C VAL A 164 -0.55 16.20 -13.37
N LEU A 165 0.21 16.45 -14.44
CA LEU A 165 -0.20 17.29 -15.58
C LEU A 165 -0.58 18.71 -15.14
N ASP A 166 0.33 19.36 -14.40
CA ASP A 166 0.15 20.71 -13.86
C ASP A 166 -1.07 20.84 -12.94
N GLY A 167 -1.36 19.77 -12.20
CA GLY A 167 -2.47 19.72 -11.26
C GLY A 167 -3.82 19.33 -11.86
N ARG A 168 -3.89 19.10 -13.18
CA ARG A 168 -5.16 18.80 -13.87
C ARG A 168 -5.68 17.39 -13.58
N ARG A 169 -4.79 16.41 -13.44
CA ARG A 169 -5.17 15.01 -13.13
C ARG A 169 -4.90 14.72 -11.66
N ALA A 170 -5.98 14.50 -10.91
CA ALA A 170 -5.87 14.00 -9.54
C ALA A 170 -5.43 12.53 -9.56
N LEU A 171 -4.57 12.14 -8.63
CA LEU A 171 -4.11 10.77 -8.49
C LEU A 171 -4.65 10.15 -7.21
N TYR A 172 -5.02 8.88 -7.27
CA TYR A 172 -5.47 8.10 -6.12
C TYR A 172 -4.75 6.76 -6.09
N ALA A 173 -4.36 6.33 -4.90
CA ALA A 173 -3.72 5.04 -4.69
C ALA A 173 -4.44 4.22 -3.63
N PHE A 174 -4.51 2.92 -3.85
CA PHE A 174 -5.12 1.96 -2.93
C PHE A 174 -4.43 0.60 -3.03
N ASP A 175 -4.53 -0.17 -1.97
CA ASP A 175 -4.02 -1.53 -1.88
C ASP A 175 -5.13 -2.55 -2.16
N LEU A 176 -4.77 -3.60 -2.89
CA LEU A 176 -5.56 -4.81 -3.01
C LEU A 176 -4.96 -5.93 -2.16
N PRO A 177 -5.82 -6.82 -1.60
CA PRO A 177 -5.37 -7.97 -0.85
C PRO A 177 -4.65 -8.97 -1.77
N GLY A 178 -3.32 -9.05 -1.66
CA GLY A 178 -2.51 -9.90 -2.51
C GLY A 178 -2.62 -9.55 -4.00
N ARG A 179 -2.32 -10.52 -4.87
CA ARG A 179 -2.46 -10.36 -6.32
C ARG A 179 -3.92 -10.58 -6.69
N THR A 180 -4.62 -9.53 -7.05
CA THR A 180 -6.05 -9.52 -7.36
C THR A 180 -6.27 -9.12 -8.82
N GLY A 181 -7.08 -9.90 -9.54
CA GLY A 181 -7.49 -9.60 -10.92
C GLY A 181 -8.96 -9.17 -11.02
N GLY A 182 -9.44 -8.90 -12.23
CA GLY A 182 -10.83 -8.48 -12.49
C GLY A 182 -10.96 -6.96 -12.53
N SER A 183 -12.03 -6.37 -11.96
CA SER A 183 -12.24 -4.92 -11.98
C SER A 183 -12.68 -4.39 -10.62
N VAL A 184 -12.22 -3.20 -10.25
CA VAL A 184 -12.74 -2.48 -9.08
C VAL A 184 -13.84 -1.53 -9.51
N THR A 185 -14.81 -1.32 -8.62
CA THR A 185 -15.85 -0.32 -8.81
C THR A 185 -15.44 0.97 -8.13
N VAL A 186 -15.39 2.06 -8.89
CA VAL A 186 -14.99 3.40 -8.43
C VAL A 186 -16.21 4.31 -8.49
N THR A 187 -16.60 4.86 -7.35
CA THR A 187 -17.61 5.92 -7.31
C THR A 187 -16.92 7.26 -7.38
N VAL A 188 -17.36 8.09 -8.33
CA VAL A 188 -16.80 9.41 -8.60
C VAL A 188 -17.85 10.49 -8.47
N SER A 189 -17.45 11.68 -8.04
CA SER A 189 -18.25 12.89 -8.22
C SER A 189 -17.83 13.59 -9.52
N ARG A 190 -18.82 13.84 -10.37
CA ARG A 190 -18.73 14.54 -11.66
C ARG A 190 -19.69 15.73 -11.63
N ALA A 191 -19.15 16.95 -11.59
CA ALA A 191 -19.96 18.16 -11.44
C ALA A 191 -20.97 18.06 -10.27
N HIS A 192 -22.26 17.94 -10.56
CA HIS A 192 -23.34 17.84 -9.56
C HIS A 192 -23.92 16.43 -9.41
N THR A 193 -23.31 15.42 -10.02
CA THR A 193 -23.77 14.03 -9.96
C THR A 193 -22.68 13.10 -9.46
N THR A 194 -23.10 11.92 -9.04
CA THR A 194 -22.21 10.78 -8.78
C THR A 194 -22.34 9.78 -9.91
N ALA A 195 -21.22 9.21 -10.34
CA ALA A 195 -21.16 8.14 -11.32
C ALA A 195 -20.39 6.95 -10.77
N THR A 196 -20.65 5.78 -11.37
CA THR A 196 -19.94 4.54 -11.07
C THR A 196 -19.15 4.15 -12.30
N GLU A 197 -17.85 3.99 -12.12
CA GLU A 197 -16.89 3.58 -13.14
C GLU A 197 -16.31 2.21 -12.75
N HIS A 198 -15.95 1.41 -13.75
CA HIS A 198 -15.23 0.15 -13.54
C HIS A 198 -13.81 0.29 -14.07
N VAL A 199 -12.84 -0.04 -13.22
CA VAL A 199 -11.41 0.00 -13.59
C VAL A 199 -10.88 -1.41 -13.62
N ASP A 200 -10.49 -1.85 -14.82
CA ASP A 200 -9.85 -3.14 -15.00
C ASP A 200 -8.50 -3.18 -14.29
N LEU A 201 -8.32 -4.23 -13.50
CA LEU A 201 -7.06 -4.56 -12.86
C LEU A 201 -6.17 -5.18 -13.93
N LEU A 202 -5.00 -4.57 -14.17
CA LEU A 202 -4.07 -4.94 -15.24
C LEU A 202 -3.41 -6.33 -15.04
N TRP A 203 -3.90 -7.15 -14.10
CA TRP A 203 -3.41 -8.49 -13.82
C TRP A 203 -4.32 -9.56 -14.41
N ASP A 204 -3.80 -10.28 -15.40
CA ASP A 204 -4.52 -11.33 -16.10
C ASP A 204 -4.56 -12.66 -15.33
N ARG A 205 -5.62 -13.42 -15.59
CA ARG A 205 -6.16 -14.59 -14.85
C ARG A 205 -5.12 -15.62 -14.34
N HIS A 206 -4.64 -15.48 -13.11
CA HIS A 206 -4.29 -16.65 -12.31
C HIS A 206 -5.55 -17.18 -11.62
N ARG A 207 -6.01 -18.38 -12.01
CA ARG A 207 -7.28 -18.99 -11.53
C ARG A 207 -7.38 -19.13 -10.00
N SER A 208 -6.26 -19.05 -9.27
CA SER A 208 -6.19 -19.16 -7.82
C SER A 208 -6.12 -17.82 -7.08
N SER A 209 -6.11 -16.70 -7.80
CA SER A 209 -6.02 -15.36 -7.19
C SER A 209 -7.40 -14.81 -6.84
N PRO A 210 -7.53 -14.02 -5.76
CA PRO A 210 -8.73 -13.23 -5.50
C PRO A 210 -9.12 -12.41 -6.74
N SER A 211 -10.43 -12.22 -6.96
CA SER A 211 -10.92 -11.43 -8.09
C SER A 211 -11.94 -10.41 -7.62
N CYS A 212 -11.79 -9.15 -8.03
CA CYS A 212 -12.86 -8.16 -7.97
C CYS A 212 -13.76 -8.31 -9.22
N ARG A 213 -15.06 -8.10 -9.08
CA ARG A 213 -16.08 -8.24 -10.12
C ARG A 213 -17.01 -7.04 -10.12
#